data_AF-A0A927U8G5-F1
#
_entry.id   AF-A0A927U8G5-F1
#
_cell.length_a   1.000
_cell.length_b   1.000
_cell.length_c   1.000
_cell.angle_alpha   90.00
_cell.angle_beta   90.00
_cell.angle_gamma   90.00
#
_symmetry.space_group_name_H-M   'P 1'
#
loop_
_entity.id
_entity.type
_entity.pdbx_description
1 polymer ?
#
loop_
_entity_poly.entity_id
_entity_poly.type
_entity_poly.pdbx_seq_one_letter_code
_entity_poly.pdbx_strand_id
1 'polypeptide(L)'
;MVNRNRCTQKEIGIVKEKRVKSNHVTIMTVAYLIDGVEYEITERLKYKGEAIKIGPIPIGQRRFPVIGTKKVLDEVDICYNPENPAEAYIVGNDGIWTS
;
A
#
# COMPACT_ATOMS: atom_id res chain seq x y z
N MET A 1 -5.05 -1.72 14.64
CA MET A 1 -4.35 -0.61 13.95
C MET A 1 -2.88 -0.81 14.23
N VAL A 2 -2.03 -0.89 13.20
CA VAL A 2 -0.60 -1.21 13.35
C VAL A 2 0.12 -0.06 14.05
N ASN A 3 0.92 -0.36 15.07
CA ASN A 3 1.78 0.63 15.72
C ASN A 3 3.08 0.80 14.90
N ARG A 4 3.06 1.79 14.00
CA ARG A 4 4.19 2.04 13.09
C ARG A 4 5.50 2.39 13.81
N ASN A 5 5.45 2.90 15.04
CA ASN A 5 6.66 3.22 15.81
C ASN A 5 7.45 1.96 16.21
N ARG A 6 6.79 0.79 16.25
CA ARG A 6 7.44 -0.49 16.51
C ARG A 6 7.91 -1.18 15.23
N CYS A 7 7.38 -0.77 14.07
CA CYS A 7 7.71 -1.32 12.76
C CYS A 7 9.00 -0.68 12.23
N THR A 8 10.14 -1.17 12.69
CA THR A 8 11.46 -0.53 12.46
C THR A 8 12.31 -1.25 11.41
N GLN A 9 11.99 -2.49 11.08
CA GLN A 9 12.73 -3.27 10.08
C GLN A 9 12.01 -3.27 8.74
N LYS A 10 12.78 -3.34 7.65
CA LYS A 10 12.29 -3.36 6.28
C LYS A 10 12.46 -4.73 5.66
N GLU A 11 11.54 -5.10 4.79
CA GLU A 11 11.65 -6.31 3.98
C GLU A 11 10.89 -6.12 2.65
N ILE A 12 11.19 -6.96 1.66
CA ILE A 12 10.44 -7.02 0.42
C ILE A 12 9.26 -7.98 0.57
N GLY A 13 8.06 -7.46 0.28
CA GLY A 13 6.86 -8.24 0.16
C GLY A 13 6.43 -8.42 -1.30
N ILE A 14 5.71 -9.50 -1.57
CA ILE A 14 5.13 -9.82 -2.87
C ILE A 14 3.62 -9.65 -2.82
N VAL A 15 3.05 -8.90 -3.76
CA VAL A 15 1.60 -8.73 -3.86
C VAL A 15 0.94 -10.06 -4.25
N LYS A 16 0.11 -10.61 -3.36
CA LYS A 16 -0.62 -11.87 -3.58
C LYS A 16 -2.00 -11.63 -4.18
N GLU A 17 -2.73 -10.66 -3.65
CA GLU A 17 -4.12 -10.40 -4.03
C GLU A 17 -4.39 -8.90 -4.12
N LYS A 18 -5.30 -8.53 -5.03
CA LYS A 18 -5.90 -7.19 -5.09
C LYS A 18 -7.40 -7.31 -5.27
N ARG A 19 -8.15 -6.58 -4.44
CA ARG A 19 -9.61 -6.48 -4.58
C ARG A 19 -9.97 -5.18 -5.26
N VAL A 20 -10.81 -5.27 -6.28
CA VAL A 20 -11.25 -4.13 -7.09
C VAL A 20 -12.72 -3.85 -6.81
N LYS A 21 -13.07 -2.58 -6.57
CA LYS A 21 -14.46 -2.11 -6.47
C LYS A 21 -14.64 -0.90 -7.39
N SER A 22 -15.65 -0.94 -8.25
CA SER A 22 -15.98 0.15 -9.19
C SER A 22 -14.74 0.64 -9.96
N ASN A 23 -13.97 -0.30 -10.53
CA ASN A 23 -12.72 -0.07 -11.27
C ASN A 23 -11.53 0.50 -10.47
N HIS A 24 -11.58 0.51 -9.14
CA HIS A 24 -10.50 0.96 -8.27
C HIS A 24 -10.03 -0.16 -7.35
N VAL A 25 -8.71 -0.38 -7.24
CA VAL A 25 -8.13 -1.37 -6.30
C VAL A 25 -8.33 -0.87 -4.86
N THR A 26 -9.21 -1.47 -4.08
CA THR A 26 -9.53 -0.99 -2.74
C THR A 26 -8.70 -1.63 -1.65
N ILE A 27 -8.27 -2.89 -1.85
CA ILE A 27 -7.53 -3.68 -0.87
C ILE A 27 -6.39 -4.40 -1.58
N MET A 28 -5.24 -4.46 -0.92
CA MET A 28 -4.07 -5.21 -1.37
C MET A 28 -3.57 -6.12 -0.25
N THR A 29 -3.26 -7.36 -0.62
CA THR A 29 -2.65 -8.36 0.26
C THR A 29 -1.24 -8.63 -0.20
N VAL A 30 -0.29 -8.57 0.72
CA VAL A 30 1.15 -8.73 0.47
C VAL A 30 1.68 -9.83 1.40
N ALA A 31 2.40 -10.79 0.82
CA ALA A 31 3.12 -11.81 1.58
C ALA A 31 4.61 -11.46 1.68
N TYR A 32 5.26 -11.81 2.78
CA TYR A 32 6.68 -11.59 3.03
C TYR A 32 7.22 -12.69 3.94
N LEU A 33 8.55 -12.89 3.92
CA LEU A 33 9.22 -13.96 4.66
C LEU A 33 10.17 -13.36 5.68
N ILE A 34 9.99 -13.71 6.96
CA ILE A 34 10.94 -13.38 8.03
C ILE A 34 11.42 -14.69 8.64
N ASP A 35 12.73 -14.93 8.62
CA ASP A 35 13.36 -16.14 9.17
C ASP A 35 12.72 -17.47 8.70
N GLY A 36 12.28 -17.50 7.43
CA GLY A 36 11.66 -18.68 6.81
C GLY A 36 10.17 -18.86 7.13
N VAL A 37 9.54 -17.94 7.87
CA VAL A 37 8.10 -17.94 8.16
C VAL A 37 7.40 -16.94 7.23
N GLU A 38 6.36 -17.40 6.52
CA GLU A 38 5.53 -16.54 5.66
C GLU A 38 4.50 -15.78 6.51
N TYR A 39 4.43 -14.48 6.30
CA TYR A 39 3.46 -13.57 6.90
C TYR A 39 2.67 -12.86 5.80
N GLU A 40 1.46 -12.43 6.12
CA GLU A 40 0.62 -11.66 5.22
C GLU A 40 0.09 -10.38 5.88
N ILE A 41 0.09 -9.28 5.13
CA ILE A 41 -0.61 -8.04 5.48
C ILE A 41 -1.66 -7.72 4.45
N THR A 42 -2.86 -7.36 4.93
CA THR A 42 -3.97 -6.92 4.09
C THR A 42 -4.33 -5.48 4.46
N GLU A 43 -4.13 -4.55 3.52
CA GLU A 43 -4.40 -3.13 3.75
C GLU A 43 -5.37 -2.55 2.73
N ARG A 44 -6.16 -1.58 3.18
CA ARG A 44 -6.91 -0.71 2.27
C ARG A 44 -5.96 0.28 1.63
N LEU A 45 -6.02 0.43 0.32
CA LEU A 45 -5.18 1.39 -0.39
C LEU A 45 -5.65 2.82 -0.12
N LYS A 46 -4.69 3.70 0.18
CA LYS A 46 -4.90 5.15 0.24
C LYS A 46 -4.82 5.73 -1.16
N TYR A 47 -5.68 6.70 -1.43
CA TYR A 47 -5.83 7.32 -2.75
C TYR A 47 -5.56 8.81 -2.67
N LYS A 48 -4.88 9.33 -3.69
CA LYS A 48 -4.83 10.76 -3.99
C LYS A 48 -5.75 11.08 -5.16
N GLY A 49 -6.27 12.31 -5.15
CA GLY A 49 -7.07 12.83 -6.25
C GLY A 49 -6.34 13.97 -6.95
N GLU A 50 -6.40 13.98 -8.27
CA GLU A 50 -5.89 15.03 -9.13
C GLU A 50 -7.07 15.68 -9.87
N ALA A 51 -7.15 17.00 -9.84
CA ALA A 51 -8.21 17.73 -10.53
C ALA A 51 -7.98 17.71 -12.04
N ILE A 52 -8.99 17.26 -12.79
CA ILE A 52 -9.02 17.39 -14.23
C ILE A 52 -9.53 18.81 -14.53
N LYS A 53 -8.78 19.61 -15.27
CA LYS A 53 -9.09 21.02 -15.52
C LYS A 53 -9.27 21.32 -17.01
N ILE A 54 -10.17 22.25 -17.32
CA ILE A 54 -10.22 22.98 -18.59
C ILE A 54 -9.90 24.44 -18.26
N GLY A 55 -8.68 24.89 -18.60
CA GLY A 55 -8.17 26.18 -18.13
C GLY A 55 -8.16 26.24 -16.59
N PRO A 56 -8.67 27.31 -15.94
CA PRO A 56 -8.74 27.40 -14.49
C PRO A 56 -9.88 26.59 -13.86
N ILE A 57 -10.82 26.05 -14.65
CA ILE A 57 -12.04 25.41 -14.14
C ILE A 57 -11.81 23.91 -13.93
N PRO A 58 -11.97 23.39 -12.68
CA PRO A 58 -11.96 21.95 -12.44
C PRO A 58 -13.27 21.32 -12.92
N ILE A 59 -13.18 20.34 -13.81
CA ILE A 59 -14.32 19.63 -14.43
C ILE A 59 -14.47 18.20 -13.92
N GLY A 60 -13.56 17.74 -13.07
CA GLY A 60 -13.60 16.41 -12.51
C GLY A 60 -12.38 16.09 -11.66
N GLN A 61 -12.32 14.86 -11.19
CA GLN A 61 -11.22 14.36 -10.37
C GLN A 61 -10.84 12.96 -10.83
N ARG A 62 -9.55 12.73 -11.04
CA ARG A 62 -8.99 11.38 -11.23
C ARG A 62 -8.37 10.92 -9.92
N ARG A 63 -8.59 9.67 -9.52
CA ARG A 63 -8.04 9.11 -8.28
C ARG A 63 -7.05 8.00 -8.61
N PHE A 64 -5.96 7.96 -7.86
CA PHE A 64 -4.91 6.95 -8.01
C PHE A 64 -4.43 6.50 -6.63
N PRO A 65 -4.02 5.23 -6.45
CA PRO A 65 -3.38 4.79 -5.21
C PRO A 65 -2.09 5.59 -4.96
N VAL A 66 -1.81 5.93 -3.70
CA VAL A 66 -0.58 6.68 -3.33
C VAL A 66 0.68 5.84 -3.61
N ILE A 67 0.60 4.54 -3.39
CA ILE A 67 1.66 3.56 -3.72
C ILE A 67 1.83 3.29 -5.24
N GLY A 68 1.10 4.01 -6.08
CA GLY A 68 1.07 3.78 -7.52
C GLY A 68 0.31 2.50 -7.92
N THR A 69 0.47 2.11 -9.18
CA THR A 69 -0.18 0.91 -9.72
C THR A 69 0.74 -0.29 -9.50
N LYS A 70 0.37 -1.17 -8.56
CA LYS A 70 1.03 -2.47 -8.34
C LYS A 70 0.21 -3.61 -8.92
N LYS A 71 0.85 -4.63 -9.47
CA LYS A 71 0.26 -5.88 -9.99
C LYS A 71 0.47 -7.03 -9.00
N VAL A 72 -0.27 -8.12 -9.19
CA VAL A 72 0.01 -9.36 -8.47
C VAL A 72 1.38 -9.84 -8.92
N LEU A 73 2.18 -10.37 -7.99
CA LEU A 73 3.61 -10.68 -8.13
C LEU A 73 4.57 -9.48 -8.18
N ASP A 74 4.08 -8.24 -8.13
CA ASP A 74 4.99 -7.10 -7.97
C ASP A 74 5.57 -7.09 -6.54
N GLU A 75 6.80 -6.59 -6.45
CA GLU A 75 7.47 -6.29 -5.19
C GLU A 75 7.01 -4.94 -4.62
N VAL A 76 6.88 -4.92 -3.30
CA VAL A 76 6.61 -3.72 -2.49
C VAL A 76 7.45 -3.75 -1.22
N ASP A 77 7.88 -2.58 -0.79
CA ASP A 77 8.53 -2.45 0.51
C ASP A 77 7.51 -2.58 1.64
N ILE A 78 7.87 -3.35 2.66
CA ILE A 78 7.14 -3.44 3.91
C ILE A 78 8.01 -2.97 5.07
N CYS A 79 7.37 -2.45 6.12
CA CYS A 79 8.00 -2.27 7.42
C CYS A 79 7.30 -3.14 8.46
N TYR A 80 8.05 -3.91 9.24
CA TYR A 80 7.53 -4.83 10.26
C TYR A 80 8.17 -4.61 11.62
N ASN A 81 7.46 -5.03 12.67
CA ASN A 81 7.96 -5.03 14.04
C ASN A 81 8.85 -6.28 14.26
N PRO A 82 10.15 -6.15 14.55
CA PRO A 82 11.03 -7.31 14.74
C PRO A 82 10.63 -8.19 15.94
N GLU A 83 9.92 -7.65 16.93
CA GLU A 83 9.41 -8.42 18.07
C GLU A 83 8.10 -9.15 17.77
N ASN A 84 7.40 -8.74 16.70
CA ASN A 84 6.15 -9.34 16.25
C ASN A 84 5.96 -9.10 14.75
N PRO A 85 6.55 -9.94 13.87
CA PRO A 85 6.55 -9.68 12.43
C PRO A 85 5.16 -9.54 11.81
N ALA A 86 4.13 -10.16 12.37
CA ALA A 86 2.74 -10.00 11.93
C ALA A 86 2.21 -8.56 12.06
N GLU A 87 2.85 -7.73 12.90
CA GLU A 87 2.62 -6.29 12.95
C GLU A 87 3.51 -5.60 11.90
N ALA A 88 2.93 -5.35 10.73
CA ALA A 88 3.62 -4.72 9.61
C ALA A 88 2.69 -3.82 8.77
N TYR A 89 3.27 -2.98 7.92
CA TYR A 89 2.52 -2.12 6.98
C TYR A 89 3.22 -1.99 5.63
N ILE A 90 2.44 -1.66 4.60
CA ILE A 90 2.94 -1.42 3.24
C ILE A 90 3.51 -0.01 3.16
N VAL A 91 4.80 0.12 2.83
CA VAL A 91 5.47 1.43 2.74
C VAL A 91 4.86 2.25 1.59
N GLY A 92 4.66 3.55 1.83
CA GLY A 92 3.99 4.45 0.89
C GLY A 92 2.46 4.37 0.87
N ASN A 93 1.84 3.45 1.63
CA ASN A 93 0.38 3.37 1.81
C ASN A 93 -0.12 4.19 3.02
N ASP A 94 0.59 5.25 3.37
CA ASP A 94 0.33 6.09 4.54
C ASP A 94 -0.58 7.29 4.27
N GLY A 95 -0.92 7.53 3.00
CA GLY A 95 -1.70 8.70 2.61
C GLY A 95 -0.89 10.00 2.64
N ILE A 96 0.41 9.91 2.92
CA ILE A 96 1.36 11.03 2.87
C ILE A 96 2.14 10.86 1.56
N TRP A 97 2.16 11.89 0.73
CA TRP A 97 2.91 11.83 -0.52
C TRP A 97 4.37 12.14 -0.26
N THR A 98 5.25 11.15 -0.36
CA THR A 98 6.67 11.39 -0.62
C THR A 98 6.87 11.49 -2.13
N SER A 99 7.28 12.68 -2.56
CA SER A 99 7.64 13.02 -3.93
C SER A 99 8.85 12.23 -4.44
#